data_AF-A0A2N1XHK6-F1
#
_entry.id   AF-A0A2N1XHK6-F1
#
_cell.length_a   1.000
_cell.length_b   1.000
_cell.length_c   1.000
_cell.angle_alpha   90.00
_cell.angle_beta   90.00
_cell.angle_gamma   90.00
#
_symmetry.space_group_name_H-M   'P 1'
#
loop_
_entity.id
_entity.type
_entity.pdbx_description
1 polymer ?
#
loop_
_entity_poly.entity_id
_entity_poly.type
_entity_poly.pdbx_seq_one_letter_code
_entity_poly.pdbx_strand_id
1 'polypeptide(L)'
;MSDYQQLVYASRATFAPTRGVSSIDIEVARILTASRRNNPRRGLVGALYYSNGFFFQCLQGSAQALDTLYAQLASDPRHRDIRTLQRKPIAAPSFSEWAMKYVPNASEIKTVLARFGRDQFDPLNSDEPVTEAMVDLLRLGPDANLGAGATKQSALSNKWLWAVTGVLVLAGVLLALL
;
A
#
# COMPACT_ATOMS: atom_id res chain seq x y z
N MET A 1 20.42 -8.26 16.91
CA MET A 1 19.40 -7.21 16.71
C MET A 1 19.18 -7.09 15.22
N SER A 2 17.94 -7.12 14.74
CA SER A 2 17.65 -6.93 13.31
C SER A 2 18.00 -5.51 12.88
N ASP A 3 18.66 -5.36 11.73
CA ASP A 3 19.04 -4.06 11.13
C ASP A 3 17.94 -3.52 10.20
N TYR A 4 16.67 -3.82 10.52
CA TYR A 4 15.56 -3.35 9.72
C TYR A 4 15.25 -1.89 10.04
N GLN A 5 15.01 -1.12 8.98
CA GLN A 5 14.56 0.25 9.08
C GLN A 5 13.29 0.46 8.26
N GLN A 6 12.54 1.46 8.65
CA GLN A 6 11.47 2.07 7.88
C GLN A 6 11.96 3.42 7.36
N LEU A 7 11.78 3.66 6.06
CA LEU A 7 12.01 4.92 5.40
C LEU A 7 10.71 5.40 4.78
N VAL A 8 10.28 6.60 5.17
CA VAL A 8 9.12 7.29 4.59
C VAL A 8 9.63 8.52 3.87
N TYR A 9 9.26 8.67 2.60
CA TYR A 9 9.62 9.85 1.82
C TYR A 9 8.44 10.36 0.99
N ALA A 10 8.53 11.63 0.63
CA ALA A 10 7.63 12.27 -0.31
C ALA A 10 8.41 12.93 -1.46
N SER A 11 7.74 13.12 -2.59
CA SER A 11 8.31 13.79 -3.76
C SER A 11 7.21 14.24 -4.73
N ARG A 12 7.57 15.07 -5.70
CA ARG A 12 6.66 15.57 -6.73
C ARG A 12 6.89 14.86 -8.06
N ALA A 13 5.84 14.35 -8.68
CA ALA A 13 5.91 13.81 -10.03
C ALA A 13 6.28 14.90 -11.06
N THR A 14 7.06 14.52 -12.05
CA THR A 14 7.47 15.39 -13.17
C THR A 14 6.61 15.19 -14.43
N PHE A 15 5.70 14.22 -14.41
CA PHE A 15 4.76 13.94 -15.48
C PHE A 15 3.36 14.49 -15.17
N ALA A 16 2.63 14.87 -16.21
CA ALA A 16 1.23 15.26 -16.07
C ALA A 16 0.38 14.02 -15.75
N PRO A 17 -0.64 14.13 -14.88
CA PRO A 17 -1.57 13.04 -14.62
C PRO A 17 -2.25 12.60 -15.92
N THR A 18 -1.95 11.39 -16.37
CA THR A 18 -2.58 10.79 -17.53
C THR A 18 -3.84 10.08 -17.07
N ARG A 19 -5.00 10.75 -17.22
CA ARG A 19 -6.29 10.12 -16.93
C ARG A 19 -6.63 9.12 -18.05
N GLY A 20 -6.25 7.87 -17.84
CA GLY A 20 -6.69 6.74 -18.66
C GLY A 20 -8.04 6.18 -18.24
N VAL A 21 -8.51 5.16 -18.96
CA VAL A 21 -9.75 4.39 -18.69
C VAL A 21 -9.65 3.58 -17.37
N SER A 22 -8.44 3.45 -16.80
CA SER A 22 -8.17 2.82 -15.49
C SER A 22 -8.08 3.83 -14.36
N SER A 23 -8.44 3.40 -13.14
CA SER A 23 -8.39 4.19 -11.90
C SER A 23 -6.98 4.65 -11.45
N ILE A 24 -5.94 4.29 -12.21
CA ILE A 24 -4.52 4.54 -11.90
C ILE A 24 -3.82 5.10 -13.12
N ASP A 25 -2.96 6.08 -12.87
CA ASP A 25 -2.08 6.70 -13.85
C ASP A 25 -1.08 5.68 -14.43
N ILE A 26 -0.86 5.72 -15.76
CA ILE A 26 -0.02 4.75 -16.47
C ILE A 26 1.42 4.75 -15.95
N GLU A 27 1.99 5.92 -15.63
CA GLU A 27 3.35 6.00 -15.10
C GLU A 27 3.43 5.43 -13.69
N VAL A 28 2.40 5.66 -12.88
CA VAL A 28 2.29 5.06 -11.54
C VAL A 28 2.18 3.54 -11.64
N ALA A 29 1.39 3.01 -12.58
CA ALA A 29 1.30 1.57 -12.83
C ALA A 29 2.65 0.98 -13.23
N ARG A 30 3.43 1.68 -14.08
CA ARG A 30 4.80 1.27 -14.46
C ARG A 30 5.75 1.25 -13.27
N ILE A 31 5.70 2.27 -12.41
CA ILE A 31 6.47 2.33 -11.16
C ILE A 31 6.12 1.13 -10.28
N LEU A 32 4.82 0.89 -10.03
CA LEU A 32 4.35 -0.23 -9.21
C LEU A 32 4.82 -1.58 -9.76
N THR A 33 4.73 -1.82 -11.07
CA THR A 33 5.21 -3.06 -11.69
C THR A 33 6.71 -3.24 -11.49
N ALA A 34 7.51 -2.19 -11.70
CA ALA A 34 8.95 -2.25 -11.49
C ALA A 34 9.30 -2.50 -10.00
N SER A 35 8.65 -1.79 -9.08
CA SER A 35 8.85 -1.97 -7.64
C SER A 35 8.48 -3.38 -7.19
N ARG A 36 7.34 -3.91 -7.64
CA ARG A 36 6.89 -5.27 -7.29
C ARG A 36 7.87 -6.36 -7.75
N ARG A 37 8.53 -6.15 -8.89
CA ARG A 37 9.55 -7.06 -9.42
C ARG A 37 10.89 -6.94 -8.68
N ASN A 38 11.32 -5.71 -8.40
CA ASN A 38 12.69 -5.43 -7.96
C ASN A 38 12.85 -5.47 -6.44
N ASN A 39 11.86 -5.00 -5.69
CA ASN A 39 11.95 -4.84 -4.23
C ASN A 39 12.20 -6.17 -3.49
N PRO A 40 11.52 -7.30 -3.80
CA PRO A 40 11.75 -8.55 -3.08
C PRO A 40 13.17 -9.08 -3.28
N ARG A 41 13.75 -8.90 -4.47
CA ARG A 41 15.13 -9.28 -4.79
C ARG A 41 16.17 -8.49 -3.98
N ARG A 42 15.75 -7.34 -3.43
CA ARG A 42 16.57 -6.46 -2.58
C ARG A 42 16.21 -6.59 -1.09
N GLY A 43 15.30 -7.49 -0.72
CA GLY A 43 14.79 -7.60 0.65
C GLY A 43 13.97 -6.39 1.10
N LEU A 44 13.30 -5.71 0.16
CA LEU A 44 12.47 -4.53 0.43
C LEU A 44 10.99 -4.86 0.28
N VAL A 45 10.17 -4.27 1.15
CA VAL A 45 8.70 -4.23 1.06
C VAL A 45 8.21 -2.81 1.31
N GLY A 46 6.93 -2.53 1.02
CA GLY A 46 6.42 -1.18 1.26
C GLY A 46 5.06 -0.89 0.65
N ALA A 47 4.70 0.39 0.69
CA ALA A 47 3.50 0.91 0.07
C ALA A 47 3.77 2.26 -0.61
N LEU A 48 3.09 2.48 -1.72
CA LEU A 48 3.11 3.71 -2.50
C LEU A 48 1.72 4.33 -2.53
N TYR A 49 1.66 5.62 -2.21
CA TYR A 49 0.52 6.48 -2.46
C TYR A 49 0.88 7.53 -3.51
N TYR A 50 -0.05 7.78 -4.43
CA TYR A 50 0.06 8.84 -5.41
C TYR A 50 -1.25 9.61 -5.52
N SER A 51 -1.17 10.93 -5.40
CA SER A 51 -2.32 11.83 -5.61
C SER A 51 -1.85 13.25 -5.85
N ASN A 52 -2.59 13.98 -6.69
CA ASN A 52 -2.34 15.39 -6.99
C ASN A 52 -0.88 15.70 -7.38
N GLY A 53 -0.22 14.77 -8.08
CA GLY A 53 1.17 14.94 -8.51
C GLY A 53 2.21 14.73 -7.42
N PHE A 54 1.82 14.19 -6.26
CA PHE A 54 2.74 13.85 -5.18
C PHE A 54 2.81 12.35 -4.95
N PHE A 55 4.02 11.87 -4.69
CA PHE A 55 4.27 10.54 -4.15
C PHE A 55 4.47 10.62 -2.65
N PHE A 56 3.92 9.65 -1.94
CA PHE A 56 4.25 9.32 -0.56
C PHE A 56 4.53 7.84 -0.49
N GLN A 57 5.75 7.45 -0.12
CA GLN A 57 6.16 6.06 -0.12
C GLN A 57 6.77 5.67 1.22
N CYS A 58 6.36 4.51 1.73
CA CYS A 58 6.96 3.86 2.89
C CYS A 58 7.65 2.58 2.42
N LEU A 59 8.93 2.44 2.77
CA LEU A 59 9.79 1.31 2.43
C LEU A 59 10.37 0.71 3.72
N GLN A 60 10.46 -0.61 3.77
CA GLN A 60 11.04 -1.34 4.89
C GLN A 60 12.02 -2.40 4.39
N GLY A 61 13.16 -2.52 5.08
CA GLY A 61 14.23 -3.46 4.75
C GLY A 61 15.52 -3.11 5.49
N SER A 62 16.65 -3.71 5.09
CA SER A 62 17.94 -3.37 5.71
C SER A 62 18.34 -1.93 5.41
N ALA A 63 19.12 -1.31 6.31
CA ALA A 63 19.62 0.05 6.10
C ALA A 63 20.33 0.20 4.75
N GLN A 64 21.21 -0.75 4.42
CA GLN A 64 21.96 -0.78 3.15
C GLN A 64 21.05 -0.86 1.92
N ALA A 65 20.01 -1.70 1.95
CA ALA A 65 19.09 -1.83 0.82
C ALA A 65 18.27 -0.55 0.61
N LEU A 66 17.85 0.10 1.69
CA LEU A 66 17.15 1.37 1.65
C LEU A 66 18.05 2.50 1.12
N ASP A 67 19.28 2.60 1.60
CA ASP A 67 20.23 3.64 1.14
C ASP A 67 20.52 3.49 -0.35
N THR A 68 20.75 2.26 -0.81
CA THR A 68 20.97 1.97 -2.23
C THR A 68 19.77 2.35 -3.09
N LEU A 69 18.56 2.01 -2.65
CA LEU A 69 17.34 2.38 -3.39
C LEU A 69 17.10 3.89 -3.35
N TYR A 70 17.30 4.53 -2.20
CA TYR A 70 17.07 5.96 -2.05
C TYR A 70 18.01 6.79 -2.93
N ALA A 71 19.28 6.39 -3.06
CA ALA A 71 20.20 7.02 -3.99
C ALA A 71 19.74 6.90 -5.45
N GLN A 72 19.17 5.76 -5.85
CA GLN A 72 18.60 5.59 -7.19
C GLN A 72 17.36 6.47 -7.38
N LEU A 73 16.47 6.50 -6.40
CA LEU A 73 15.27 7.35 -6.43
C LEU A 73 15.65 8.83 -6.53
N ALA A 74 16.67 9.29 -5.82
CA ALA A 74 17.13 10.69 -5.91
C ALA A 74 17.53 11.12 -7.32
N SER A 75 17.87 10.18 -8.20
CA SER A 75 18.23 10.42 -9.61
C SER A 75 17.11 10.08 -10.62
N ASP A 76 15.96 9.61 -10.16
CA ASP A 76 14.89 9.14 -11.04
C ASP A 76 14.15 10.33 -11.67
N PRO A 77 14.14 10.47 -13.02
CA PRO A 77 13.61 11.66 -13.69
C PRO A 77 12.08 11.77 -13.58
N ARG A 78 11.37 10.73 -13.11
CA ARG A 78 9.91 10.72 -12.96
C ARG A 78 9.42 11.52 -11.76
N HIS A 79 10.33 11.97 -10.88
CA HIS A 79 10.00 12.82 -9.74
C HIS A 79 11.14 13.80 -9.40
N ARG A 80 10.81 14.76 -8.54
CA ARG A 80 11.74 15.76 -7.99
C ARG A 80 11.34 16.11 -6.56
N ASP A 81 12.11 17.00 -5.93
CA ASP A 81 11.84 17.50 -4.58
C ASP A 81 11.73 16.36 -3.55
N ILE A 82 12.56 15.32 -3.69
CA ILE A 82 12.54 14.17 -2.78
C ILE A 82 12.91 14.61 -1.36
N ARG A 83 12.07 14.26 -0.39
CA ARG A 83 12.24 14.60 1.03
C ARG A 83 11.98 13.38 1.90
N THR A 84 12.93 13.07 2.77
CA THR A 84 12.72 12.10 3.86
C THR A 84 11.80 12.73 4.91
N LEU A 85 10.70 12.04 5.21
CA LEU A 85 9.72 12.46 6.22
C LEU A 85 9.96 11.77 7.55
N GLN A 86 10.31 10.48 7.51
CA GLN A 86 10.61 9.70 8.71
C GLN A 86 11.61 8.59 8.34
N ARG A 87 12.58 8.35 9.22
CA ARG A 87 13.44 7.17 9.16
C ARG A 87 13.64 6.62 10.57
N LYS A 88 13.26 5.37 10.80
CA LYS A 88 13.32 4.76 12.14
C LYS A 88 13.67 3.27 12.09
N PRO A 89 14.35 2.71 13.11
CA PRO A 89 14.53 1.27 13.23
C PRO A 89 13.19 0.58 13.49
N ILE A 90 13.04 -0.65 13.00
CA ILE A 90 11.86 -1.50 13.23
C ILE A 90 12.31 -2.92 13.58
N ALA A 91 11.52 -3.64 14.38
CA ALA A 91 11.86 -5.01 14.77
C ALA A 91 11.79 -5.98 13.58
N ALA A 92 10.76 -5.83 12.75
CA ALA A 92 10.52 -6.62 11.55
C ALA A 92 9.68 -5.83 10.53
N PRO A 93 9.77 -6.14 9.22
CA PRO A 93 8.87 -5.60 8.22
C PRO A 93 7.42 -5.95 8.53
N SER A 94 6.52 -5.02 8.24
CA SER A 94 5.15 -5.03 8.75
C SER A 94 4.08 -4.80 7.68
N PHE A 95 4.51 -4.64 6.43
CA PHE A 95 3.66 -4.80 5.24
C PHE A 95 3.51 -6.29 4.92
N SER A 96 2.33 -6.70 4.45
CA SER A 96 2.07 -8.06 3.95
C SER A 96 3.04 -8.42 2.80
N GLU A 97 3.07 -9.68 2.34
CA GLU A 97 4.01 -10.20 1.30
C GLU A 97 4.01 -9.45 -0.05
N TRP A 98 3.25 -8.37 -0.16
CA TRP A 98 3.18 -7.55 -1.35
C TRP A 98 4.36 -6.60 -1.39
N ALA A 99 5.24 -6.88 -2.34
CA ALA A 99 6.45 -6.13 -2.67
C ALA A 99 6.27 -4.60 -2.81
N MET A 100 5.04 -4.13 -3.09
CA MET A 100 4.65 -2.72 -3.07
C MET A 100 3.11 -2.61 -3.12
N LYS A 101 2.48 -2.29 -2.00
CA LYS A 101 1.04 -2.02 -1.92
C LYS A 101 0.70 -0.66 -2.53
N TYR A 102 -0.47 -0.55 -3.15
CA TYR A 102 -0.99 0.72 -3.67
C TYR A 102 -2.40 0.94 -3.14
N VAL A 103 -2.69 2.15 -2.66
CA VAL A 103 -4.00 2.50 -2.11
C VAL A 103 -4.61 3.63 -2.98
N PRO A 104 -5.59 3.33 -3.86
CA PRO A 104 -6.37 4.30 -4.63
C PRO A 104 -7.47 4.96 -3.79
N ASN A 105 -7.71 4.49 -2.57
CA ASN A 105 -8.92 4.80 -1.81
C ASN A 105 -8.90 6.21 -1.24
N ALA A 106 -9.56 7.13 -1.95
CA ALA A 106 -9.75 8.50 -1.50
C ALA A 106 -10.53 8.61 -0.18
N SER A 107 -11.42 7.66 0.16
CA SER A 107 -12.30 7.80 1.33
C SER A 107 -11.56 7.62 2.66
N GLU A 108 -10.72 6.60 2.79
CA GLU A 108 -9.99 6.33 4.04
C GLU A 108 -8.93 7.41 4.29
N ILE A 109 -8.30 7.87 3.21
CA ILE A 109 -7.35 8.99 3.25
C ILE A 109 -8.06 10.26 3.71
N LYS A 110 -9.24 10.57 3.16
CA LYS A 110 -10.06 11.70 3.63
C LYS A 110 -10.38 11.58 5.11
N THR A 111 -10.76 10.40 5.60
CA THR A 111 -11.02 10.17 7.02
C THR A 111 -9.78 10.46 7.88
N VAL A 112 -8.60 9.98 7.47
CA VAL A 112 -7.36 10.27 8.18
C VAL A 112 -7.06 11.77 8.18
N LEU A 113 -7.12 12.43 7.04
CA LEU A 113 -6.83 13.86 6.91
C LEU A 113 -7.80 14.73 7.72
N ALA A 114 -9.09 14.38 7.75
CA ALA A 114 -10.11 15.08 8.53
C ALA A 114 -9.80 15.08 10.04
N ARG A 115 -9.17 14.02 10.57
CA ARG A 115 -8.73 13.97 11.98
C ARG A 115 -7.67 15.02 12.32
N PHE A 116 -6.97 15.52 11.30
CA PHE A 116 -5.96 16.56 11.42
C PHE A 116 -6.44 17.92 10.88
N GLY A 117 -7.74 18.07 10.57
CA GLY A 117 -8.30 19.30 10.03
C GLY A 117 -7.77 19.65 8.63
N ARG A 118 -7.43 18.65 7.81
CA ARG A 118 -6.89 18.83 6.45
C ARG A 118 -7.88 18.31 5.40
N ASP A 119 -8.11 19.10 4.36
CA ASP A 119 -8.95 18.71 3.23
C ASP A 119 -8.16 17.97 2.13
N GLN A 120 -6.85 18.21 2.08
CA GLN A 120 -5.95 17.62 1.11
C GLN A 120 -4.66 17.14 1.79
N PHE A 121 -4.12 16.03 1.29
CA PHE A 121 -2.80 15.59 1.70
C PHE A 121 -1.73 16.31 0.87
N ASP A 122 -0.90 17.09 1.55
CA ASP A 122 0.37 17.62 1.03
C ASP A 122 1.53 16.87 1.70
N PRO A 123 2.08 15.83 1.03
CA PRO A 123 3.13 15.00 1.61
C PRO A 123 4.44 15.73 1.89
N LEU A 124 4.76 16.81 1.16
CA LEU A 124 6.05 17.49 1.33
C LEU A 124 6.07 18.40 2.56
N ASN A 125 4.88 18.79 3.04
CA ASN A 125 4.67 19.66 4.20
C ASN A 125 3.94 18.94 5.35
N SER A 126 3.94 17.60 5.36
CA SER A 126 3.33 16.82 6.44
C SER A 126 4.20 16.84 7.69
N ASP A 127 3.56 17.00 8.84
CA ASP A 127 4.16 16.78 10.15
C ASP A 127 4.23 15.28 10.48
N GLU A 128 4.93 14.94 11.57
CA GLU A 128 5.11 13.55 11.99
C GLU A 128 3.77 12.84 12.29
N PRO A 129 2.82 13.40 13.06
CA PRO A 129 1.54 12.74 13.33
C PRO A 129 0.75 12.38 12.08
N VAL A 130 0.68 13.27 11.08
CA VAL A 130 0.01 12.98 9.81
C VAL A 130 0.77 11.91 9.03
N THR A 131 2.11 11.97 9.02
CA THR A 131 2.97 10.99 8.36
C THR A 131 2.74 9.59 8.93
N GLU A 132 2.71 9.45 10.26
CA GLU A 132 2.48 8.17 10.93
C GLU A 132 1.07 7.63 10.66
N ALA A 133 0.04 8.47 10.75
CA ALA A 133 -1.33 8.06 10.45
C ALA A 133 -1.50 7.59 9.00
N MET A 134 -0.80 8.22 8.06
CA MET A 134 -0.78 7.78 6.66
C MET A 134 -0.04 6.45 6.49
N VAL A 135 1.08 6.23 7.18
CA VAL A 135 1.78 4.93 7.16
C VAL A 135 0.89 3.82 7.71
N ASP A 136 0.20 4.07 8.82
CA ASP A 136 -0.72 3.11 9.42
C ASP A 136 -1.89 2.78 8.49
N LEU A 137 -2.45 3.79 7.83
CA LEU A 137 -3.48 3.59 6.82
C LEU A 137 -2.97 2.72 5.66
N LEU A 138 -1.78 2.99 5.14
CA LEU A 138 -1.21 2.20 4.05
C LEU A 138 -0.93 0.75 4.48
N ARG A 139 -0.51 0.56 5.73
CA ARG A 139 -0.25 -0.76 6.30
C ARG A 139 -1.54 -1.56 6.50
N LEU A 140 -2.55 -0.96 7.14
CA LEU A 140 -3.77 -1.64 7.60
C LEU A 140 -4.94 -1.59 6.62
N GLY A 141 -4.93 -0.67 5.65
CA GLY A 141 -6.04 -0.49 4.71
C GLY A 141 -6.31 -1.74 3.86
N PRO A 142 -7.51 -1.90 3.28
CA PRO A 142 -7.78 -2.96 2.35
C PRO A 142 -6.91 -2.82 1.10
N ASP A 143 -6.49 -3.95 0.57
CA ASP A 143 -5.69 -4.01 -0.63
C ASP A 143 -6.49 -3.60 -1.87
N ALA A 144 -5.97 -2.66 -2.66
CA ALA A 144 -6.55 -2.42 -3.98
C ALA A 144 -6.13 -3.52 -4.93
N ASN A 145 -7.07 -4.41 -5.20
CA ASN A 145 -6.90 -5.56 -6.07
C ASN A 145 -6.76 -5.09 -7.52
N LEU A 146 -5.54 -4.71 -7.91
CA LEU A 146 -5.17 -4.49 -9.30
C LEU A 146 -4.68 -5.83 -9.84
N GLY A 147 -5.64 -6.61 -10.32
CA GLY A 147 -5.49 -7.89 -11.03
C GLY A 147 -4.08 -8.50 -11.04
N ALA A 148 -3.79 -9.32 -10.04
CA ALA A 148 -2.94 -10.49 -10.20
C ALA A 148 -3.73 -11.66 -9.62
N GLY A 149 -4.21 -12.54 -10.50
CA GLY A 149 -4.90 -13.75 -10.11
C GLY A 149 -3.99 -14.58 -9.20
N ALA A 150 -4.33 -14.63 -7.92
CA ALA A 150 -3.85 -15.63 -6.98
C ALA A 150 -4.99 -15.92 -6.01
N THR A 151 -5.62 -17.05 -6.24
CA THR A 151 -6.67 -17.68 -5.44
C THR A 151 -6.22 -17.71 -3.98
N LYS A 152 -6.86 -16.92 -3.10
CA LYS A 152 -6.91 -17.24 -1.68
C LYS A 152 -8.33 -17.67 -1.36
N GLN A 153 -8.52 -18.98 -1.38
CA GLN A 153 -9.62 -19.66 -0.74
C GLN A 153 -9.49 -19.33 0.76
N SER A 154 -10.27 -18.35 1.22
CA SER A 154 -10.35 -17.99 2.62
C SER A 154 -11.02 -19.14 3.37
N ALA A 155 -10.24 -19.88 4.14
CA ALA A 155 -10.76 -20.67 5.24
C ALA A 155 -11.32 -19.70 6.29
N LEU A 156 -12.59 -19.31 6.10
CA LEU A 156 -13.34 -18.59 7.12
C LEU A 156 -13.61 -19.56 8.26
N SER A 157 -12.86 -19.37 9.35
CA SER A 157 -13.16 -19.91 10.67
C SER A 157 -14.44 -19.27 11.16
N ASN A 158 -15.55 -19.99 11.01
CA ASN A 158 -16.86 -19.58 11.50
C ASN A 158 -16.88 -19.79 13.02
N LYS A 159 -16.64 -18.70 13.77
CA LYS A 159 -16.79 -18.70 15.24
C LYS A 159 -17.76 -17.61 15.71
N TRP A 160 -18.92 -17.49 15.05
CA TRP A 160 -20.08 -16.74 15.56
C TRP A 160 -21.36 -17.39 15.03
N LEU A 161 -21.87 -18.42 15.70
CA LEU A 161 -23.28 -18.83 15.62
C LEU A 161 -23.64 -19.71 16.83
N TRP A 162 -23.73 -19.10 18.02
CA TRP A 162 -24.56 -19.64 19.09
C TRP A 162 -25.81 -18.77 19.16
N ALA A 163 -26.88 -19.21 18.49
CA ALA A 163 -28.26 -19.08 18.96
C ALA A 163 -29.24 -19.53 17.86
N VAL A 164 -30.32 -20.16 18.32
CA VAL A 164 -31.59 -20.40 17.62
C VAL A 164 -31.71 -21.74 16.86
N THR A 165 -31.97 -22.78 17.67
CA THR A 165 -33.05 -23.78 17.53
C THR A 165 -33.35 -24.43 16.17
N GLY A 166 -33.15 -25.75 16.13
CA GLY A 166 -34.24 -26.70 15.88
C GLY A 166 -34.67 -27.00 14.44
N VAL A 167 -34.75 -28.31 14.16
CA VAL A 167 -35.57 -28.99 13.14
C VAL A 167 -34.91 -29.28 11.77
N LEU A 168 -34.47 -30.55 11.67
CA LEU A 168 -34.67 -31.52 10.57
C LEU A 168 -35.21 -30.98 9.23
N VAL A 169 -34.42 -31.09 8.14
CA VAL A 169 -34.96 -31.36 6.79
C VAL A 169 -34.03 -32.30 6.01
N LEU A 170 -34.66 -33.38 5.54
CA LEU A 170 -34.18 -34.42 4.64
C LEU A 170 -34.21 -33.97 3.17
N ALA A 171 -33.31 -34.57 2.37
CA ALA A 171 -33.45 -34.92 0.95
C ALA A 171 -33.40 -33.81 -0.12
N GLY A 172 -32.69 -34.11 -1.22
CA GLY A 172 -32.81 -33.38 -2.49
C GLY A 172 -31.55 -33.38 -3.35
N VAL A 173 -31.10 -34.55 -3.80
CA VAL A 173 -30.03 -34.72 -4.79
C VAL A 173 -30.63 -34.68 -6.20
N LEU A 174 -29.85 -34.09 -7.14
CA LEU A 174 -29.77 -34.39 -8.59
C LEU A 174 -30.45 -33.44 -9.61
N LEU A 175 -29.71 -33.28 -10.72
CA LEU A 175 -30.00 -32.69 -12.04
C LEU A 175 -29.78 -31.16 -12.19
N ALA A 176 -29.13 -30.65 -13.24
CA ALA A 176 -28.93 -31.20 -14.58
C ALA A 176 -27.65 -30.64 -15.26
N LEU A 177 -27.01 -31.49 -16.06
CA LEU A 177 -26.19 -31.11 -17.22
C LEU A 177 -27.14 -30.95 -18.41
N LEU A 178 -27.12 -29.77 -19.05
CA LEU A 178 -27.26 -29.53 -20.48
C LEU A 178 -26.91 -28.07 -20.77
#